data_AF-A0A3Q0J1Z4-F1
#
_entry.id   AF-A0A3Q0J1Z4-F1
#
_cell.length_a   1.000
_cell.length_b   1.000
_cell.length_c   1.000
_cell.angle_alpha   90.00
_cell.angle_beta   90.00
_cell.angle_gamma   90.00
#
_symmetry.space_group_name_H-M   'P 1'
#
loop_
_entity.id
_entity.type
_entity.pdbx_description
1 polymer ?
#
loop_
_entity_poly.entity_id
_entity_poly.type
_entity_poly.pdbx_seq_one_letter_code
_entity_poly.pdbx_strand_id
1 'polypeptide(L)'
;MLLSDMNKLWLFFLSTFITYLFIHVWKHRRYYYLGHKIPGAPLLYLKSFFSMEAITRAYIDVFDTTRSNNKLKTMGKVWLGPKLAVVVMDPDLTHELLRHNLQKADFYRFLDETIKNGIFRENLIPKWAHRRRTIGSSAFKLSALKSYVEIFFQESSILANKLAPFAKTHLSFEPVNFMSLASLSMILRATCGVDFKIQQSLR
;
A
#
# COMPACT_ATOMS: atom_id res chain seq x y z
N MET A 1 -34.62 -41.85 6.83
CA MET A 1 -33.35 -42.21 7.50
C MET A 1 -32.21 -41.30 7.04
N LEU A 2 -31.90 -41.20 5.74
CA LEU A 2 -30.83 -40.32 5.22
C LEU A 2 -30.95 -38.83 5.60
N LEU A 3 -32.18 -38.28 5.67
CA LEU A 3 -32.42 -36.89 6.08
C LEU A 3 -32.14 -36.60 7.57
N SER A 4 -32.33 -37.58 8.47
CA SER A 4 -32.06 -37.36 9.90
C SER A 4 -30.57 -37.37 10.21
N ASP A 5 -29.79 -38.15 9.47
CA ASP A 5 -28.34 -38.24 9.65
C ASP A 5 -27.63 -37.02 9.07
N MET A 6 -28.15 -36.47 7.97
CA MET A 6 -27.70 -35.20 7.41
C MET A 6 -27.89 -34.03 8.39
N ASN A 7 -29.02 -33.98 9.11
CA ASN A 7 -29.26 -32.94 10.12
C ASN A 7 -28.32 -33.05 11.32
N LYS A 8 -27.97 -34.27 11.76
CA LYS A 8 -27.00 -34.48 12.84
C LYS A 8 -25.58 -34.04 12.44
N LEU A 9 -25.18 -34.28 11.19
CA LEU A 9 -23.92 -33.79 10.64
C LEU A 9 -23.87 -32.26 10.61
N TRP A 10 -24.92 -31.59 10.13
CA TRP A 10 -25.00 -30.12 10.15
C TRP A 10 -24.90 -29.54 11.56
N LEU A 11 -25.56 -30.16 12.54
CA LEU A 11 -25.48 -29.73 13.95
C LEU A 11 -24.06 -29.89 14.52
N PHE A 12 -23.35 -30.97 14.16
CA PHE A 12 -21.96 -31.16 14.56
C PHE A 12 -21.04 -30.08 13.94
N PHE A 13 -21.19 -29.78 12.65
CA PHE A 13 -20.44 -28.70 12.01
C PHE A 13 -20.78 -27.31 12.59
N LEU A 14 -22.05 -27.06 12.90
CA LEU A 14 -22.46 -25.80 13.52
C LEU A 14 -21.88 -25.65 14.93
N SER A 15 -21.88 -26.72 15.73
CA SER A 15 -21.33 -26.72 17.10
C SER A 15 -19.81 -26.52 17.11
N THR A 16 -19.09 -27.22 16.23
CA THR A 16 -17.64 -27.05 16.06
C THR A 16 -17.29 -25.65 15.55
N PHE A 17 -18.10 -25.08 14.66
CA PHE A 17 -17.94 -23.71 14.20
C PHE A 17 -18.18 -22.67 15.31
N ILE A 18 -19.23 -22.83 16.11
CA ILE A 18 -19.55 -21.93 17.24
C ILE A 18 -18.45 -21.98 18.29
N THR A 19 -17.99 -23.18 18.66
CA THR A 19 -16.88 -23.34 19.63
C THR A 19 -15.58 -22.74 19.10
N TYR A 20 -15.28 -22.91 17.81
CA TYR A 20 -14.15 -22.24 17.16
C TYR A 20 -14.26 -20.71 17.22
N LEU A 21 -15.41 -20.14 16.87
CA LEU A 21 -15.64 -18.69 16.94
C LEU A 21 -15.52 -18.18 18.38
N PHE A 22 -16.06 -18.91 19.35
CA PHE A 22 -15.96 -18.55 20.76
C PHE A 22 -14.51 -18.52 21.23
N ILE A 23 -13.72 -19.56 20.92
CA ILE A 23 -12.28 -19.61 21.23
C ILE A 23 -11.54 -18.48 20.53
N HIS A 24 -11.84 -18.21 19.25
CA HIS A 24 -11.21 -17.14 18.49
C HIS A 24 -11.49 -15.75 19.10
N VAL A 25 -12.76 -15.42 19.38
CA VAL A 25 -13.16 -14.15 19.99
C VAL A 25 -12.56 -14.03 21.40
N TRP A 26 -12.55 -15.11 22.18
CA TRP A 26 -11.97 -15.12 23.52
C TRP A 26 -10.46 -14.86 23.50
N LYS A 27 -9.73 -15.54 22.60
CA LYS A 27 -8.29 -15.35 22.40
C LYS A 27 -7.97 -13.91 21.96
N HIS A 28 -8.82 -13.33 21.11
CA HIS A 28 -8.66 -11.97 20.59
C HIS A 28 -9.46 -10.90 21.37
N ARG A 29 -9.93 -11.21 22.59
CA ARG A 29 -10.78 -10.29 23.37
C ARG A 29 -10.17 -8.92 23.58
N ARG A 30 -8.86 -8.86 23.89
CA ARG A 30 -8.14 -7.61 24.13
C ARG A 30 -8.03 -6.79 22.86
N TYR A 31 -7.83 -7.46 21.72
CA TYR A 31 -7.73 -6.83 20.42
C TYR A 31 -9.04 -6.14 20.03
N TYR A 32 -10.17 -6.85 20.13
CA TYR A 32 -11.49 -6.26 19.88
C TYR A 32 -11.82 -5.16 20.90
N TYR A 33 -11.54 -5.37 22.18
CA TYR A 33 -11.78 -4.36 23.22
C TYR A 33 -11.03 -3.05 22.96
N LEU A 34 -9.73 -3.12 22.63
CA LEU A 34 -8.93 -1.94 22.28
C LEU A 34 -9.42 -1.31 20.97
N GLY A 35 -9.77 -2.13 19.98
CA GLY A 35 -10.35 -1.66 18.73
C GLY A 35 -11.66 -0.91 18.93
N HIS A 36 -12.49 -1.26 19.90
CA HIS A 36 -13.74 -0.55 20.20
C HIS A 36 -13.50 0.82 20.86
N LYS A 37 -12.40 1.01 21.61
CA LYS A 37 -12.07 2.31 22.22
C LYS A 37 -11.68 3.39 21.22
N ILE A 38 -11.18 3.00 20.05
CA ILE A 38 -10.78 3.95 19.00
C ILE A 38 -12.04 4.42 18.26
N PRO A 39 -12.23 5.73 18.05
CA PRO A 39 -13.34 6.23 17.24
C PRO A 39 -13.21 5.80 15.77
N GLY A 40 -14.33 5.46 15.14
CA GLY A 40 -14.37 5.16 13.70
C GLY A 40 -15.45 4.14 13.33
N ALA A 41 -15.61 3.91 12.02
CA ALA A 41 -16.74 3.18 11.46
C ALA A 41 -16.71 1.69 11.88
N PRO A 42 -17.86 1.14 12.33
CA PRO A 42 -17.98 -0.29 12.62
C PRO A 42 -18.12 -1.07 11.30
N LEU A 43 -17.03 -1.70 10.86
CA LEU A 43 -16.92 -2.57 9.68
C LEU A 43 -17.08 -1.90 8.31
N LEU A 44 -16.11 -2.19 7.44
CA LEU A 44 -16.31 -2.09 6.01
C LEU A 44 -17.39 -3.09 5.58
N TYR A 45 -18.41 -2.60 4.88
CA TYR A 45 -19.41 -3.41 4.19
C TYR A 45 -18.70 -4.54 3.44
N LEU A 46 -19.12 -5.79 3.70
CA LEU A 46 -18.54 -7.02 3.11
C LEU A 46 -18.38 -6.98 1.58
N LYS A 47 -19.09 -6.09 0.87
CA LYS A 47 -18.95 -5.87 -0.58
C LYS A 47 -17.58 -5.36 -1.02
N SER A 48 -16.82 -4.69 -0.15
CA SER A 48 -15.52 -4.10 -0.51
C SER A 48 -14.35 -5.06 -0.43
N PHE A 49 -14.53 -6.30 0.05
CA PHE A 49 -13.41 -7.22 0.30
C PHE A 49 -12.71 -7.73 -0.98
N PHE A 50 -13.40 -7.70 -2.13
CA PHE A 50 -12.87 -8.27 -3.38
C PHE A 50 -12.08 -7.29 -4.25
N SER A 51 -12.14 -5.97 -3.99
CA SER A 51 -11.44 -4.98 -4.79
C SER A 51 -10.55 -4.08 -3.93
N MET A 52 -9.26 -4.04 -4.27
CA MET A 52 -8.29 -3.11 -3.68
C MET A 52 -8.72 -1.65 -3.83
N GLU A 53 -9.40 -1.31 -4.92
CA GLU A 53 -9.94 0.02 -5.13
C GLU A 53 -11.04 0.35 -4.11
N ALA A 54 -11.95 -0.59 -3.83
CA ALA A 54 -13.01 -0.40 -2.86
C ALA A 54 -12.47 -0.26 -1.42
N ILE A 55 -11.43 -1.01 -1.08
CA ILE A 55 -10.70 -0.86 0.20
C ILE A 55 -10.07 0.53 0.28
N THR A 56 -9.41 0.98 -0.79
CA THR A 56 -8.72 2.28 -0.82
C THR A 56 -9.71 3.44 -0.70
N ARG A 57 -10.82 3.41 -1.45
CA ARG A 57 -11.88 4.43 -1.38
C ARG A 57 -12.49 4.50 0.01
N ALA A 58 -12.81 3.36 0.62
CA ALA A 58 -13.30 3.34 2.00
C ALA A 58 -12.29 3.89 3.00
N TYR A 59 -11.00 3.67 2.78
CA TYR A 59 -9.94 4.24 3.60
C TYR A 59 -9.92 5.77 3.49
N ILE A 60 -10.06 6.30 2.26
CA ILE A 60 -10.14 7.73 1.97
C ILE A 60 -11.42 8.33 2.56
N ASP A 61 -12.57 7.68 2.41
CA ASP A 61 -13.85 8.17 2.95
C ASP A 61 -13.83 8.21 4.47
N VAL A 62 -13.26 7.20 5.14
CA VAL A 62 -13.07 7.21 6.59
C VAL A 62 -12.09 8.32 6.99
N PHE A 63 -11.03 8.53 6.21
CA PHE A 63 -10.08 9.62 6.42
C PHE A 63 -10.78 10.99 6.33
N ASP A 64 -11.55 11.25 5.27
CA ASP A 64 -12.24 12.52 5.05
C ASP A 64 -13.37 12.75 6.06
N THR A 65 -14.09 11.69 6.44
CA THR A 65 -15.14 11.73 7.49
C THR A 65 -14.56 12.01 8.88
N THR A 66 -13.39 11.44 9.19
CA THR A 66 -12.70 11.70 10.47
C THR A 66 -12.16 13.14 10.50
N ARG A 67 -11.66 13.63 9.36
CA ARG A 67 -11.18 15.00 9.18
C ARG A 67 -12.30 16.05 9.29
N SER A 68 -13.46 15.81 8.68
CA SER A 68 -14.56 16.79 8.62
C SER A 68 -15.32 16.93 9.95
N ASN A 69 -15.41 15.86 10.75
CA ASN A 69 -16.23 15.85 11.96
C ASN A 69 -15.62 16.56 13.19
N ASN A 70 -14.42 17.13 13.08
CA ASN A 70 -13.79 18.13 13.99
C ASN A 70 -13.87 17.91 15.53
N LYS A 71 -14.32 16.75 16.02
CA LYS A 71 -14.51 16.48 17.46
C LYS A 71 -13.73 15.26 17.97
N LEU A 72 -13.26 14.37 17.10
CA LEU A 72 -12.39 13.25 17.47
C LEU A 72 -11.06 13.40 16.74
N LYS A 73 -10.25 14.24 17.39
CA LYS A 73 -8.91 14.68 16.99
C LYS A 73 -8.03 13.48 16.63
N THR A 74 -7.41 13.57 15.47
CA THR A 74 -6.16 12.91 15.08
C THR A 74 -6.12 11.38 14.93
N MET A 75 -7.17 10.62 15.21
CA MET A 75 -7.17 9.16 14.97
C MET A 75 -8.53 8.64 14.52
N GLY A 76 -8.52 7.67 13.60
CA GLY A 76 -9.71 6.97 13.11
C GLY A 76 -9.45 5.48 12.92
N LYS A 77 -10.50 4.66 12.88
CA LYS A 77 -10.39 3.22 12.58
C LYS A 77 -11.31 2.77 11.45
N VAL A 78 -10.89 1.70 10.80
CA VAL A 78 -11.70 0.91 9.87
C VAL A 78 -11.41 -0.57 10.06
N TRP A 79 -12.44 -1.40 10.03
CA TRP A 79 -12.31 -2.85 10.13
C TRP A 79 -12.37 -3.49 8.75
N LEU A 80 -11.29 -4.16 8.35
CA LEU A 80 -11.15 -4.99 7.15
C LEU A 80 -11.36 -6.46 7.52
N GLY A 81 -12.63 -6.87 7.62
CA GLY A 81 -12.99 -8.19 8.15
C GLY A 81 -12.46 -8.36 9.59
N PRO A 82 -11.61 -9.34 9.87
CA PRO A 82 -11.02 -9.52 11.21
C PRO A 82 -9.84 -8.57 11.51
N LYS A 83 -9.33 -7.84 10.51
CA LYS A 83 -8.16 -6.94 10.67
C LYS A 83 -8.59 -5.49 10.88
N LEU A 84 -8.15 -4.90 11.98
CA LEU A 84 -8.29 -3.49 12.30
C LEU A 84 -7.18 -2.67 11.61
N ALA A 85 -7.57 -1.68 10.82
CA ALA A 85 -6.67 -0.64 10.35
C ALA A 85 -6.98 0.67 11.07
N VAL A 86 -5.94 1.33 11.56
CA VAL A 86 -6.04 2.58 12.32
C VAL A 86 -5.30 3.66 11.55
N VAL A 87 -6.00 4.75 11.27
CA VAL A 87 -5.45 5.97 10.69
C VAL A 87 -5.03 6.87 11.83
N VAL A 88 -3.76 7.27 11.84
CA VAL A 88 -3.21 8.23 12.81
C VAL A 88 -2.74 9.46 12.03
N MET A 89 -3.22 10.61 12.47
CA MET A 89 -2.96 11.93 11.91
C MET A 89 -2.23 12.84 12.90
N ASP A 90 -2.08 12.39 14.15
CA ASP A 90 -1.31 13.10 15.15
C ASP A 90 0.19 12.96 14.82
N PRO A 91 0.93 14.06 14.64
CA PRO A 91 2.34 13.99 14.29
C PRO A 91 3.18 13.33 15.38
N ASP A 92 2.89 13.61 16.66
CA ASP A 92 3.64 13.08 17.79
C ASP A 92 3.43 11.57 17.93
N LEU A 93 2.18 11.11 17.89
CA LEU A 93 1.86 9.69 17.91
C LEU A 93 2.38 8.95 16.68
N THR A 94 2.30 9.57 15.50
CA THR A 94 2.85 8.97 14.26
C THR A 94 4.35 8.78 14.38
N HIS A 95 5.06 9.77 14.92
CA HIS A 95 6.50 9.69 15.15
C HIS A 95 6.84 8.57 16.15
N GLU A 96 6.13 8.46 17.27
CA GLU A 96 6.32 7.39 18.24
C GLU A 96 6.05 6.00 17.64
N LEU A 97 4.94 5.86 16.90
CA LEU A 97 4.57 4.60 16.24
C LEU A 97 5.62 4.17 15.20
N LEU A 98 6.09 5.09 14.36
CA LEU A 98 7.10 4.80 13.33
C LEU A 98 8.47 4.50 13.93
N ARG A 99 8.77 4.99 15.13
CA ARG A 99 10.03 4.69 15.84
C ARG A 99 10.05 3.30 16.46
N HIS A 100 8.93 2.87 17.04
CA HIS A 100 8.85 1.59 17.76
C HIS A 100 8.36 0.42 16.90
N ASN A 101 7.52 0.68 15.88
CA ASN A 101 6.94 -0.36 15.02
C ASN A 101 7.56 -0.32 13.63
N LEU A 102 8.76 -0.89 13.51
CA LEU A 102 9.51 -0.96 12.24
C LEU A 102 9.09 -2.15 11.36
N GLN A 103 8.27 -3.06 11.88
CA GLN A 103 7.76 -4.21 11.14
C GLN A 103 6.76 -3.77 10.08
N LYS A 104 6.79 -4.43 8.92
CA LYS A 104 5.88 -4.13 7.82
C LYS A 104 4.51 -4.72 8.13
N ALA A 105 3.46 -4.00 7.75
CA ALA A 105 2.10 -4.48 7.90
C ALA A 105 1.90 -5.77 7.08
N ASP A 106 1.04 -6.66 7.58
CA ASP A 106 0.64 -7.87 6.85
C ASP A 106 0.08 -7.59 5.46
N PHE A 107 -0.43 -6.38 5.24
CA PHE A 107 -0.88 -5.92 3.94
C PHE A 107 0.21 -6.23 2.90
N TYR A 108 1.49 -5.89 3.13
CA TYR A 108 2.61 -6.11 2.20
C TYR A 108 2.83 -7.56 1.71
N ARG A 109 2.14 -8.57 2.26
CA ARG A 109 2.15 -9.96 1.75
C ARG A 109 1.65 -10.09 0.31
N PHE A 110 0.81 -9.20 -0.20
CA PHE A 110 0.45 -9.24 -1.63
C PHE A 110 1.66 -9.06 -2.55
N LEU A 111 2.77 -8.47 -2.06
CA LEU A 111 4.01 -8.37 -2.82
C LEU A 111 4.80 -9.69 -2.88
N ASP A 112 4.38 -10.75 -2.17
CA ASP A 112 5.12 -12.02 -2.13
C ASP A 112 5.22 -12.68 -3.52
N GLU A 113 4.22 -12.49 -4.38
CA GLU A 113 4.21 -13.05 -5.74
C GLU A 113 5.11 -12.28 -6.71
N THR A 114 5.11 -10.94 -6.64
CA THR A 114 5.80 -10.09 -7.62
C THR A 114 7.22 -9.68 -7.17
N ILE A 115 7.41 -9.37 -5.89
CA ILE A 115 8.65 -8.79 -5.34
C ILE A 115 9.07 -9.60 -4.10
N LYS A 116 9.49 -10.84 -4.33
CA LYS A 116 10.07 -11.72 -3.29
C LYS A 116 11.21 -11.01 -2.58
N ASN A 117 11.30 -11.16 -1.25
CA ASN A 117 12.43 -10.72 -0.41
C ASN A 117 13.00 -9.31 -0.75
N GLY A 118 12.21 -8.41 -1.34
CA GLY A 118 12.66 -7.06 -1.68
C GLY A 118 12.78 -6.17 -0.44
N ILE A 119 13.42 -5.01 -0.58
CA ILE A 119 13.51 -4.02 0.51
C ILE A 119 12.13 -3.55 1.00
N PHE A 120 11.11 -3.57 0.14
CA PHE A 120 9.74 -3.18 0.51
C PHE A 120 9.00 -4.22 1.36
N ARG A 121 9.41 -5.49 1.27
CA ARG A 121 8.76 -6.63 1.94
C ARG A 121 9.54 -7.15 3.15
N GLU A 122 10.86 -6.96 3.19
CA GLU A 122 11.71 -7.51 4.25
C GLU A 122 11.22 -7.10 5.64
N ASN A 123 10.75 -8.09 6.40
CA ASN A 123 10.18 -7.88 7.73
C ASN A 123 11.22 -8.04 8.84
N LEU A 124 12.35 -8.70 8.54
CA LEU A 124 13.45 -8.81 9.50
C LEU A 124 14.25 -7.50 9.50
N ILE A 125 14.10 -6.72 10.58
CA ILE A 125 14.69 -5.38 10.72
C ILE A 125 16.21 -5.36 10.41
N PRO A 126 17.04 -6.27 10.93
CA PRO A 126 18.46 -6.33 10.56
C PRO A 126 18.73 -6.49 9.05
N LYS A 127 17.97 -7.36 8.37
CA LYS A 127 18.11 -7.58 6.92
C LYS A 127 17.66 -6.35 6.13
N TRP A 128 16.55 -5.74 6.53
CA TRP A 128 16.06 -4.51 5.92
C TRP A 128 17.07 -3.37 6.06
N ALA A 129 17.62 -3.17 7.27
CA ALA A 129 18.59 -2.13 7.56
C ALA A 129 19.87 -2.31 6.73
N HIS A 130 20.38 -3.53 6.64
CA HIS A 130 21.53 -3.86 5.81
C HIS A 130 21.27 -3.52 4.33
N ARG A 131 20.16 -4.00 3.74
CA ARG A 131 19.81 -3.70 2.33
C ARG A 131 19.62 -2.21 2.08
N ARG A 132 18.92 -1.50 2.98
CA ARG A 132 18.71 -0.05 2.88
C ARG A 132 20.03 0.71 2.90
N ARG A 133 20.96 0.32 3.79
CA ARG A 133 22.30 0.92 3.84
C ARG A 133 23.07 0.69 2.55
N THR A 134 23.06 -0.53 2.02
CA THR A 134 23.78 -0.87 0.78
C THR A 134 23.26 -0.04 -0.39
N ILE A 135 21.94 0.02 -0.60
CA ILE A 135 21.32 0.78 -1.70
C ILE A 135 21.52 2.29 -1.52
N GLY A 136 21.28 2.79 -0.30
CA GLY A 136 21.40 4.21 -0.01
C GLY A 136 22.83 4.74 -0.20
N SER A 137 23.83 3.96 0.19
CA SER A 137 25.24 4.38 0.12
C SER A 137 25.81 4.32 -1.29
N SER A 138 25.28 3.47 -2.18
CA SER A 138 25.80 3.32 -3.54
C SER A 138 25.06 4.20 -4.56
N ALA A 139 23.73 4.09 -4.62
CA ALA A 139 22.89 4.70 -5.66
C ALA A 139 22.36 6.08 -5.27
N PHE A 140 22.19 6.36 -3.98
CA PHE A 140 21.59 7.61 -3.49
C PHE A 140 22.59 8.54 -2.78
N LYS A 141 23.90 8.30 -2.94
CA LYS A 141 24.92 9.26 -2.52
C LYS A 141 24.96 10.46 -3.47
N LEU A 142 25.32 11.64 -2.95
CA LEU A 142 25.31 12.89 -3.73
C LEU A 142 26.11 12.80 -5.04
N SER A 143 27.23 12.07 -5.06
CA SER A 143 28.03 11.91 -6.28
C SER A 143 27.30 11.15 -7.38
N ALA A 144 26.49 10.14 -7.03
CA ALA A 144 25.67 9.39 -7.98
C ALA A 144 24.50 10.24 -8.49
N LEU A 145 23.85 11.00 -7.58
CA LEU A 145 22.78 11.92 -7.97
C LEU A 145 23.25 12.97 -8.98
N LYS A 146 24.47 13.49 -8.83
CA LYS A 146 25.07 14.42 -9.81
C LYS A 146 25.19 13.80 -11.21
N SER A 147 25.58 12.52 -11.32
CA SER A 147 25.63 11.85 -12.63
C SER A 147 24.25 11.62 -13.25
N TYR A 148 23.19 11.54 -12.44
CA TYR A 148 21.83 11.35 -12.95
C TYR A 148 21.21 12.61 -13.55
N VAL A 149 21.71 13.80 -13.19
CA VAL A 149 21.21 15.08 -13.73
C VAL A 149 21.30 15.12 -15.25
N GLU A 150 22.42 14.66 -15.82
CA GLU A 150 22.61 14.61 -17.27
C GLU A 150 21.62 13.65 -17.92
N ILE A 151 21.41 12.47 -17.32
CA ILE A 151 20.43 11.48 -17.80
C ILE A 151 19.02 12.09 -17.80
N PHE A 152 18.62 12.74 -16.70
CA PHE A 152 17.31 13.38 -16.59
C PHE A 152 17.13 14.52 -17.60
N PHE A 153 18.17 15.30 -17.86
CA PHE A 153 18.13 16.34 -18.89
C PHE A 153 17.93 15.77 -20.29
N GLN A 154 18.65 14.71 -20.65
CA GLN A 154 18.52 14.06 -21.96
C GLN A 154 17.13 13.45 -22.15
N GLU A 155 16.64 12.68 -21.18
CA GLU A 155 15.33 12.04 -21.25
C GLU A 155 14.16 13.04 -21.21
N SER A 156 14.29 14.14 -20.45
CA SER A 156 13.27 15.20 -20.43
C SER A 156 13.25 16.02 -21.73
N SER A 157 14.40 16.20 -22.38
CA SER A 157 14.46 16.83 -23.70
C SER A 157 13.72 16.01 -24.77
N ILE A 158 13.87 14.68 -24.74
CA ILE A 158 13.13 13.78 -25.63
C ILE A 158 11.63 13.90 -25.38
N LEU A 159 11.21 13.87 -24.11
CA LEU A 159 9.82 14.05 -23.72
C LEU A 159 9.26 15.39 -24.22
N ALA A 160 9.98 16.50 -24.02
CA ALA A 160 9.57 17.82 -24.48
C ALA A 160 9.37 17.85 -26.01
N ASN A 161 10.28 17.24 -26.77
CA ASN A 161 10.16 17.14 -28.22
C ASN A 161 8.92 16.34 -28.65
N LYS A 162 8.55 15.29 -27.90
CA LYS A 162 7.33 14.51 -28.15
C LYS A 162 6.06 15.26 -27.81
N LEU A 163 6.09 16.13 -26.80
CA LEU A 163 4.95 16.92 -26.38
C LEU A 163 4.76 18.20 -27.22
N ALA A 164 5.82 18.69 -27.87
CA ALA A 164 5.78 19.92 -28.67
C ALA A 164 4.71 19.94 -29.79
N PRO A 165 4.46 18.84 -30.54
CA PRO A 165 3.36 18.80 -31.52
C PRO A 165 1.97 18.94 -30.88
N PHE A 166 1.75 18.31 -29.72
CA PHE A 166 0.48 18.39 -28.99
C PHE A 166 0.25 19.78 -28.38
N ALA A 167 1.32 20.50 -28.02
CA ALA A 167 1.21 21.88 -27.56
C ALA A 167 0.71 22.83 -28.68
N LYS A 168 1.01 22.51 -29.95
CA LYS A 168 0.61 23.34 -31.11
C LYS A 168 -0.85 23.15 -31.52
N THR A 169 -1.48 22.03 -31.17
CA THR A 169 -2.86 21.73 -31.57
C THR A 169 -3.90 22.41 -30.69
N HIS A 170 -3.51 23.07 -29.59
CA HIS A 170 -4.40 23.70 -28.60
C HIS A 170 -5.50 22.76 -28.04
N LEU A 171 -5.32 21.45 -28.17
CA LEU A 171 -6.24 20.43 -27.67
C LEU A 171 -5.73 19.87 -26.34
N SER A 172 -6.65 19.50 -25.45
CA SER A 172 -6.32 18.75 -24.25
C SER A 172 -5.83 17.35 -24.61
N PHE A 173 -4.74 16.90 -24.00
CA PHE A 173 -4.23 15.54 -24.14
C PHE A 173 -3.86 14.97 -22.76
N GLU A 174 -3.83 13.64 -22.64
CA GLU A 174 -3.46 12.94 -21.41
C GLU A 174 -1.95 12.64 -21.39
N PRO A 175 -1.16 13.28 -20.50
CA PRO A 175 0.30 13.13 -20.51
C PRO A 175 0.79 11.88 -19.78
N VAL A 176 -0.08 11.15 -19.08
CA VAL A 176 0.30 10.09 -18.11
C VAL A 176 1.19 9.03 -18.75
N ASN A 177 0.86 8.56 -19.95
CA ASN A 177 1.65 7.55 -20.66
C ASN A 177 3.05 8.07 -21.03
N PHE A 178 3.13 9.30 -21.57
CA PHE A 178 4.41 9.93 -21.92
C PHE A 178 5.30 10.14 -20.70
N MET A 179 4.73 10.66 -19.60
CA MET A 179 5.42 10.89 -18.34
C MET A 179 5.89 9.59 -17.70
N SER A 180 5.06 8.54 -17.73
CA SER A 180 5.39 7.24 -17.14
C SER A 180 6.56 6.57 -17.85
N LEU A 181 6.60 6.65 -19.19
CA LEU A 181 7.68 6.07 -19.98
C LEU A 181 8.97 6.87 -19.89
N ALA A 182 8.88 8.20 -19.83
CA ALA A 182 10.04 9.04 -19.57
C ALA A 182 10.63 8.72 -18.19
N SER A 183 9.79 8.62 -17.16
CA SER A 183 10.21 8.25 -15.81
C SER A 183 10.83 6.85 -15.76
N LEU A 184 10.24 5.87 -16.44
CA LEU A 184 10.78 4.52 -16.54
C LEU A 184 12.14 4.50 -17.23
N SER A 185 12.29 5.23 -18.34
CA SER A 185 13.55 5.37 -19.08
C SER A 185 14.64 6.01 -18.22
N MET A 186 14.30 7.12 -17.53
CA MET A 186 15.20 7.80 -16.59
C MET A 186 15.67 6.87 -15.48
N ILE A 187 14.75 6.14 -14.83
CA ILE A 187 15.08 5.22 -13.74
C ILE A 187 15.98 4.10 -14.25
N LEU A 188 15.60 3.41 -15.33
CA LEU A 188 16.39 2.29 -15.86
C LEU A 188 17.78 2.73 -16.30
N ARG A 189 17.89 3.89 -16.92
CA ARG A 189 19.19 4.42 -17.35
C ARG A 189 20.05 4.84 -16.17
N ALA A 190 19.47 5.47 -15.14
CA ALA A 190 20.16 5.85 -13.91
C ALA A 190 20.57 4.65 -13.03
N THR A 191 19.71 3.63 -12.91
CA THR A 191 19.93 2.49 -12.00
C THR A 191 20.64 1.31 -12.65
N CYS A 192 20.34 1.02 -13.92
CA CYS A 192 20.92 -0.13 -14.64
C CYS A 192 22.08 0.28 -15.55
N GLY A 193 22.25 1.58 -15.84
CA GLY A 193 23.30 2.05 -16.76
C GLY A 193 23.05 1.70 -18.23
N VAL A 194 21.84 1.25 -18.58
CA VAL A 194 21.47 0.82 -19.93
C VAL A 194 20.45 1.78 -20.51
N ASP A 195 20.70 2.26 -21.73
CA ASP A 195 19.72 3.02 -22.51
C ASP A 195 18.82 2.05 -23.30
N PHE A 196 17.62 1.82 -22.77
CA PHE A 196 16.60 0.97 -23.40
C PHE A 196 15.77 1.71 -24.46
N LYS A 197 15.97 3.02 -24.65
CA LYS A 197 15.25 3.87 -25.62
C LYS A 197 13.72 3.72 -25.56
N ILE A 198 13.17 3.46 -24.36
CA ILE A 198 11.75 3.08 -24.16
C ILE A 198 10.81 4.16 -24.67
N GLN A 199 11.15 5.43 -24.45
CA GLN A 199 10.33 6.54 -24.92
C GLN A 199 10.08 6.50 -26.43
N GLN A 200 11.00 5.95 -27.24
CA GLN A 200 10.90 5.93 -28.70
C GLN A 200 9.89 4.91 -29.24
N SER A 201 9.44 3.97 -28.40
CA SER A 201 8.49 2.92 -28.79
C SER A 201 7.06 3.43 -29.01
N LEU A 202 6.66 4.53 -28.36
CA LEU A 202 5.41 5.22 -28.65
C LEU A 202 5.60 6.19 -29.81
N ARG A 203 4.95 5.88 -30.93
CA ARG A 203 4.73 6.79 -32.05
C ARG A 203 3.70 7.85 -31.68
#